data_AF-A0A936Z6Y6-F1
#
_entry.id   AF-A0A936Z6Y6-F1
#
_cell.length_a   1.000
_cell.length_b   1.000
_cell.length_c   1.000
_cell.angle_alpha   90.00
_cell.angle_beta   90.00
_cell.angle_gamma   90.00
#
_symmetry.space_group_name_H-M   'P 1'
#
loop_
_entity.id
_entity.type
_entity.pdbx_description
1 polymer ?
#
loop_
_entity_poly.entity_id
_entity_poly.type
_entity_poly.pdbx_seq_one_letter_code
_entity_poly.pdbx_strand_id
1 'polypeptide(L)'
;MSDLFEIVAALLAAENHPSSKVREVLSGVRTRISEVEAIVSKANAQMLDPRTDTALASDLRVSSDNALFLVERLKAGLPMLEKALADAEYREEQERRLEAYETASRRMDDVIAALETRYPQLAKEIALLFKVSLETVLEVQVVNANRPDGKPPIAIPAALAGDDPLTLRVSLPGHWRTKSQSLFEGGRSPADLLSLNR
;
A
#
# COMPACT_ATOMS: atom_id res chain seq x y z
N MET A 1 15.61 -22.58 32.43
CA MET A 1 16.57 -21.48 32.16
C MET A 1 17.38 -21.70 30.88
N SER A 2 17.75 -22.94 30.51
CA SER A 2 18.38 -23.26 29.21
C SER A 2 17.54 -22.83 28.00
N ASP A 3 16.22 -22.97 28.13
CA ASP A 3 15.26 -22.80 27.02
C ASP A 3 15.28 -21.40 26.38
N LEU A 4 15.28 -20.31 27.17
CA LEU A 4 15.22 -18.96 26.59
C LEU A 4 16.49 -18.58 25.81
N PHE A 5 17.67 -19.05 26.26
CA PHE A 5 18.91 -18.78 25.53
C PHE A 5 19.02 -19.60 24.26
N GLU A 6 18.54 -20.85 24.29
CA GLU A 6 18.44 -21.70 23.10
C GLU A 6 17.45 -21.09 22.10
N ILE A 7 16.31 -20.57 22.57
CA ILE A 7 15.34 -19.85 21.73
C ILE A 7 15.96 -18.59 21.12
N VAL A 8 16.66 -17.76 21.91
CA VAL A 8 17.31 -16.55 21.39
C VAL A 8 18.42 -16.89 20.40
N ALA A 9 19.26 -17.89 20.71
CA ALA A 9 20.33 -18.32 19.82
C ALA A 9 19.77 -18.91 18.52
N ALA A 10 18.74 -19.75 18.59
CA ALA A 10 18.07 -20.32 17.43
C ALA A 10 17.42 -19.21 16.58
N LEU A 11 16.77 -18.24 17.21
CA LEU A 11 16.12 -17.13 16.53
C LEU A 11 17.12 -16.16 15.87
N LEU A 12 18.30 -15.99 16.45
CA LEU A 12 19.37 -15.20 15.83
C LEU A 12 20.13 -15.98 14.75
N ALA A 13 20.15 -17.31 14.82
CA ALA A 13 20.82 -18.17 13.85
C ALA A 13 19.98 -18.42 12.59
N ALA A 14 18.65 -18.43 12.71
CA ALA A 14 17.78 -18.60 11.55
C ALA A 14 17.46 -17.25 10.89
N GLU A 15 17.53 -17.22 9.55
CA GLU A 15 17.47 -15.98 8.76
C GLU A 15 16.03 -15.44 8.60
N ASN A 16 15.02 -16.30 8.75
CA ASN A 16 13.64 -16.01 8.38
C ASN A 16 12.68 -16.28 9.54
N HIS A 17 12.46 -15.25 10.36
CA HIS A 17 11.45 -15.27 11.42
C HIS A 17 10.44 -14.15 11.20
N PRO A 18 9.15 -14.42 11.46
CA PRO A 18 8.14 -13.37 11.44
C PRO A 18 8.41 -12.38 12.58
N SER A 19 8.15 -11.10 12.32
CA SER A 19 8.35 -10.00 13.28
C SER A 19 7.62 -10.25 14.60
N SER A 20 6.44 -10.90 14.53
CA SER A 20 5.64 -11.32 15.68
C SER A 20 6.41 -12.25 16.63
N LYS A 21 7.16 -13.22 16.10
CA LYS A 21 7.94 -14.16 16.90
C LYS A 21 9.15 -13.49 17.54
N VAL A 22 9.83 -12.61 16.81
CA VAL A 22 10.95 -11.83 17.37
C VAL A 22 10.46 -10.91 18.50
N ARG A 23 9.31 -10.25 18.31
CA ARG A 23 8.69 -9.39 19.33
C ARG A 23 8.29 -10.16 20.59
N GLU A 24 7.72 -11.35 20.42
CA GLU A 24 7.40 -12.25 21.53
C GLU A 24 8.65 -12.59 22.34
N VAL A 25 9.72 -13.08 21.68
CA VAL A 25 10.98 -13.45 22.35
C VAL A 25 11.62 -12.24 23.02
N LEU A 26 11.65 -11.08 22.36
CA LEU A 26 12.19 -9.84 22.92
C LEU A 26 11.44 -9.40 24.18
N SER A 27 10.10 -9.50 24.18
CA SER A 27 9.29 -9.23 25.38
C SER A 27 9.59 -10.22 26.51
N GLY A 28 9.75 -11.51 26.20
CA GLY A 28 10.12 -12.55 27.16
C GLY A 28 11.50 -12.30 27.77
N VAL A 29 12.49 -11.89 26.96
CA VAL A 29 13.83 -11.52 27.44
C VAL A 29 13.77 -10.32 28.39
N ARG A 30 13.02 -9.27 28.06
CA ARG A 30 12.87 -8.08 28.93
C ARG A 30 12.21 -8.43 30.26
N THR A 31 11.12 -9.20 30.23
CA THR A 31 10.47 -9.70 31.45
C THR A 31 11.43 -10.51 32.29
N ARG A 32 12.20 -11.42 31.66
CA ARG A 32 13.14 -12.27 32.37
C ARG A 32 14.28 -11.49 33.01
N ILE A 33 14.80 -10.46 32.35
CA ILE A 33 15.79 -9.55 32.93
C ILE A 33 15.23 -8.94 34.21
N SER A 34 14.02 -8.39 34.16
CA SER A 34 13.38 -7.75 35.32
C SER A 34 13.16 -8.72 36.48
N GLU A 35 12.72 -9.95 36.20
CA GLU A 35 12.56 -11.00 37.21
C GLU A 35 13.88 -11.35 37.90
N VAL A 36 14.95 -11.53 37.12
CA VAL A 36 16.27 -11.91 37.65
C VAL A 36 16.89 -10.75 38.44
N GLU A 37 16.75 -9.51 37.97
CA GLU A 37 17.18 -8.32 38.72
C GLU A 37 16.44 -8.19 40.07
N ALA A 38 15.14 -8.53 40.12
CA ALA A 38 14.39 -8.55 41.37
C ALA A 38 14.90 -9.64 42.34
N ILE A 39 15.26 -10.81 41.83
CA ILE A 39 15.87 -11.89 42.63
C ILE A 39 17.22 -11.45 43.20
N VAL A 40 18.08 -10.83 42.36
CA VAL A 40 19.38 -10.29 42.79
C VAL A 40 19.20 -9.22 43.87
N SER A 41 18.27 -8.29 43.68
CA SER A 41 17.97 -7.24 44.66
C SER A 41 17.55 -7.83 46.02
N LYS A 42 16.67 -8.85 46.00
CA LYS A 42 16.24 -9.57 47.21
C LYS A 42 17.40 -10.33 47.88
N ALA A 43 18.22 -11.03 47.10
CA ALA A 43 19.39 -11.75 47.61
C ALA A 43 20.39 -10.80 48.26
N ASN A 44 20.63 -9.63 47.65
CA ASN A 44 21.50 -8.59 48.20
C ASN A 44 20.96 -8.03 49.53
N ALA A 45 19.65 -7.78 49.62
CA ALA A 45 19.03 -7.33 50.87
C ALA A 45 19.19 -8.34 52.01
N GLN A 46 19.07 -9.64 51.71
CA GLN A 46 19.26 -10.72 52.69
C GLN A 46 20.74 -10.91 53.07
N MET A 47 21.65 -10.79 52.11
CA MET A 47 23.10 -10.89 52.35
C MET A 47 23.62 -9.75 53.25
N LEU A 48 23.01 -8.56 53.17
CA LEU A 48 23.37 -7.41 53.99
C LEU A 48 22.65 -7.37 55.35
N ASP A 49 21.73 -8.30 55.63
CA ASP A 49 21.08 -8.39 56.94
C ASP A 49 22.08 -8.96 57.97
N PRO A 50 22.40 -8.21 59.05
CA PRO A 50 23.36 -8.65 60.06
C PRO A 50 22.91 -9.89 60.85
N ARG A 51 21.66 -10.34 60.69
CA ARG A 51 21.12 -11.57 61.30
C ARG A 51 21.30 -12.81 60.42
N THR A 52 21.71 -12.62 59.16
CA THR A 52 21.92 -13.72 58.23
C THR A 52 23.19 -14.49 58.60
N ASP A 53 23.08 -15.82 58.61
CA ASP A 53 24.23 -16.69 58.84
C ASP A 53 25.29 -16.52 57.74
N THR A 54 26.58 -16.61 58.10
CA THR A 54 27.68 -16.32 57.18
C THR A 54 27.78 -17.33 56.05
N ALA A 55 27.41 -18.59 56.29
CA ALA A 55 27.33 -19.62 55.24
C ALA A 55 26.22 -19.28 54.24
N LEU A 56 25.02 -18.92 54.73
CA LEU A 56 23.90 -18.50 53.88
C LEU A 56 24.22 -17.24 53.08
N ALA A 57 24.91 -16.26 53.69
CA ALA A 57 25.35 -15.05 52.99
C ALA A 57 26.34 -15.37 51.84
N SER A 58 27.24 -16.34 52.04
CA SER A 58 28.16 -16.81 50.99
C SER A 58 27.41 -17.46 49.82
N ASP A 59 26.42 -18.32 50.11
CA ASP A 59 25.62 -18.98 49.07
C ASP A 59 24.78 -17.98 48.27
N LEU A 60 24.18 -17.00 48.96
CA LEU A 60 23.45 -15.91 48.32
C LEU A 60 24.33 -15.07 47.39
N ARG A 61 25.60 -14.84 47.77
CA ARG A 61 26.58 -14.15 46.92
C ARG A 61 26.82 -14.92 45.61
N VAL A 62 27.11 -16.21 45.69
CA VAL A 62 27.34 -17.04 44.50
C VAL A 62 26.09 -17.08 43.60
N SER A 63 24.90 -17.23 44.20
CA SER A 63 23.64 -17.18 43.45
C SER A 63 23.39 -15.82 42.79
N SER A 64 23.74 -14.71 43.46
CA SER A 64 23.61 -13.35 42.95
C SER A 64 24.56 -13.10 41.78
N ASP A 65 25.83 -13.51 41.90
CA ASP A 65 26.83 -13.37 40.83
C ASP A 65 26.42 -14.15 39.57
N ASN A 66 25.93 -15.38 39.74
CA ASN A 66 25.39 -16.18 38.63
C ASN A 66 24.17 -15.51 37.98
N ALA A 67 23.26 -14.95 38.78
CA ALA A 67 22.08 -14.24 38.28
C ALA A 67 22.44 -12.94 37.54
N LEU A 68 23.42 -12.18 38.03
CA LEU A 68 23.96 -11.00 37.35
C LEU A 68 24.58 -11.35 36.01
N PHE A 69 25.38 -12.41 35.94
CA PHE A 69 25.94 -12.90 34.68
C PHE A 69 24.84 -13.24 33.65
N LEU A 70 23.74 -13.86 34.09
CA LEU A 70 22.59 -14.12 33.22
C LEU A 70 21.94 -12.84 32.71
N VAL A 71 21.77 -11.83 33.57
CA VAL A 71 21.23 -10.52 33.17
C VAL A 71 22.12 -9.84 32.13
N GLU A 72 23.44 -9.82 32.35
CA GLU A 72 24.40 -9.24 31.40
C GLU A 72 24.33 -9.93 30.04
N ARG A 73 24.30 -11.27 30.04
CA ARG A 73 24.17 -12.05 28.81
C ARG A 73 22.87 -11.77 28.06
N LEU A 74 21.74 -11.65 28.77
CA LEU A 74 20.44 -11.31 28.17
C LEU A 74 20.43 -9.88 27.62
N LYS A 75 20.99 -8.92 28.38
CA LYS A 75 21.12 -7.52 27.94
C LYS A 75 22.00 -7.38 26.71
N ALA A 76 23.08 -8.17 26.60
CA ALA A 76 23.91 -8.21 25.40
C ALA A 76 23.16 -8.76 24.17
N GLY A 77 22.18 -9.64 24.36
CA GLY A 77 21.34 -10.17 23.28
C GLY A 77 20.21 -9.24 22.81
N LEU A 78 19.76 -8.29 23.65
CA LEU A 78 18.71 -7.33 23.30
C LEU A 78 18.97 -6.54 22.01
N PRO A 79 20.13 -5.87 21.81
CA PRO A 79 20.37 -5.10 20.58
C PRO A 79 20.36 -5.99 19.32
N MET A 80 20.76 -7.25 19.44
CA MET A 80 20.71 -8.21 18.33
C MET A 80 19.26 -8.57 17.98
N LEU A 81 18.42 -8.80 18.99
CA LEU A 81 16.99 -9.07 18.80
C LEU A 81 16.23 -7.85 18.27
N GLU A 82 16.58 -6.64 18.72
CA GLU A 82 16.00 -5.39 18.23
C GLU A 82 16.34 -5.16 16.75
N LYS A 83 17.59 -5.42 16.36
CA LYS A 83 17.98 -5.40 14.94
C LYS A 83 17.23 -6.45 14.14
N ALA A 84 17.17 -7.69 14.62
CA ALA A 84 16.44 -8.77 13.96
C ALA A 84 14.95 -8.46 13.79
N LEU A 85 14.34 -7.76 14.76
CA LEU A 85 12.97 -7.29 14.68
C LEU A 85 12.81 -6.25 13.57
N ALA A 86 13.68 -5.24 13.51
CA ALA A 86 13.64 -4.22 12.47
C ALA A 86 13.81 -4.82 11.06
N ASP A 87 14.73 -5.78 10.91
CA ASP A 87 14.96 -6.47 9.64
C ASP A 87 13.76 -7.34 9.25
N ALA A 88 13.10 -8.01 10.21
CA ALA A 88 11.87 -8.77 9.97
C ALA A 88 10.69 -7.86 9.57
N GLU A 89 10.47 -6.76 10.29
CA GLU A 89 9.40 -5.79 10.01
C GLU A 89 9.60 -5.14 8.64
N TYR A 90 10.85 -4.80 8.27
CA TYR A 90 11.15 -4.25 6.96
C TYR A 90 10.79 -5.23 5.83
N ARG A 91 11.14 -6.51 5.98
CA ARG A 91 10.82 -7.54 4.97
C ARG A 91 9.31 -7.74 4.82
N GLU A 92 8.58 -7.91 5.92
CA GLU A 92 7.12 -8.09 5.90
C GLU A 92 6.41 -6.87 5.29
N GLU A 93 6.95 -5.66 5.49
CA GLU A 93 6.43 -4.46 4.85
C GLU A 93 6.71 -4.43 3.34
N GLN A 94 7.89 -4.86 2.90
CA GLN A 94 8.18 -4.97 1.46
C GLN A 94 7.29 -6.01 0.78
N GLU A 95 7.08 -7.17 1.41
CA GLU A 95 6.18 -8.21 0.91
C GLU A 95 4.74 -7.68 0.76
N ARG A 96 4.21 -7.01 1.80
CA ARG A 96 2.88 -6.38 1.73
C ARG A 96 2.77 -5.32 0.64
N ARG A 97 3.83 -4.54 0.41
CA ARG A 97 3.86 -3.55 -0.68
C ARG A 97 3.84 -4.22 -2.06
N LEU A 98 4.58 -5.31 -2.24
CA LEU A 98 4.58 -6.07 -3.48
C LEU A 98 3.19 -6.67 -3.76
N GLU A 99 2.56 -7.29 -2.76
CA GLU A 99 1.20 -7.83 -2.90
C GLU A 99 0.17 -6.74 -3.24
N ALA A 100 0.26 -5.58 -2.59
CA ALA A 100 -0.60 -4.44 -2.88
C ALA A 100 -0.39 -3.90 -4.30
N TYR A 101 0.87 -3.82 -4.75
CA TYR A 101 1.22 -3.42 -6.10
C TYR A 101 0.65 -4.40 -7.14
N GLU A 102 0.87 -5.70 -6.96
CA GLU A 102 0.35 -6.72 -7.87
C GLU A 102 -1.18 -6.69 -7.95
N THR A 103 -1.84 -6.53 -6.80
CA THR A 103 -3.31 -6.42 -6.73
C THR A 103 -3.80 -5.17 -7.48
N ALA A 104 -3.12 -4.03 -7.31
CA ALA A 104 -3.46 -2.79 -8.01
C ALA A 104 -3.23 -2.91 -9.52
N SER A 105 -2.14 -3.56 -9.95
CA SER A 105 -1.84 -3.82 -11.36
C SER A 105 -2.94 -4.67 -12.00
N ARG A 106 -3.31 -5.80 -11.39
CA ARG A 106 -4.38 -6.67 -11.90
C ARG A 106 -5.71 -5.93 -12.02
N ARG A 107 -6.07 -5.11 -11.03
CA ARG A 107 -7.28 -4.28 -11.10
C ARG A 107 -7.24 -3.28 -12.25
N MET A 108 -6.08 -2.70 -12.55
CA MET A 108 -5.93 -1.81 -13.69
C MET A 108 -6.09 -2.57 -15.00
N ASP A 109 -5.49 -3.76 -15.12
CA ASP A 109 -5.62 -4.62 -16.29
C ASP A 109 -7.09 -5.04 -16.52
N ASP A 110 -7.81 -5.39 -15.45
CA ASP A 110 -9.24 -5.70 -15.50
C ASP A 110 -10.07 -4.51 -16.00
N VAL A 111 -9.75 -3.29 -15.55
CA VAL A 111 -10.41 -2.05 -15.99
C VAL A 111 -10.11 -1.76 -17.46
N ILE A 112 -8.86 -1.92 -17.89
CA ILE A 112 -8.46 -1.75 -19.29
C ILE A 112 -9.22 -2.75 -20.16
N ALA A 113 -9.24 -4.03 -19.81
CA ALA A 113 -9.97 -5.06 -20.55
C ALA A 113 -11.47 -4.75 -20.63
N ALA A 114 -12.07 -4.27 -19.53
CA ALA A 114 -13.47 -3.86 -19.51
C ALA A 114 -13.72 -2.64 -20.43
N LEU A 115 -12.81 -1.66 -20.45
CA LEU A 115 -12.88 -0.50 -21.35
C LEU A 115 -12.73 -0.93 -22.80
N GLU A 116 -11.73 -1.75 -23.15
CA GLU A 116 -11.52 -2.25 -24.51
C GLU A 116 -12.74 -3.00 -25.05
N THR A 117 -13.46 -3.71 -24.17
CA THR A 117 -14.67 -4.44 -24.54
C THR A 117 -15.89 -3.54 -24.68
N ARG A 118 -16.14 -2.66 -23.70
CA ARG A 118 -17.39 -1.90 -23.60
C ARG A 118 -17.36 -0.57 -24.35
N TYR A 119 -16.19 0.09 -24.40
CA TYR A 119 -16.05 1.40 -25.02
C TYR A 119 -16.45 1.40 -26.50
N PRO A 120 -16.05 0.41 -27.34
CA PRO A 120 -16.48 0.39 -28.74
C PRO A 120 -17.98 0.23 -28.91
N GLN A 121 -18.66 -0.48 -28.01
CA GLN A 121 -20.11 -0.67 -28.06
C GLN A 121 -20.82 0.63 -27.67
N LEU A 122 -20.44 1.23 -26.55
CA LEU A 122 -20.98 2.51 -26.10
C LEU A 122 -20.73 3.63 -27.12
N ALA A 123 -19.54 3.68 -27.71
CA ALA A 123 -19.23 4.65 -28.76
C ALA A 123 -20.14 4.48 -29.99
N LYS A 124 -20.43 3.24 -30.39
CA LYS A 124 -21.38 2.96 -31.49
C LYS A 124 -22.81 3.34 -31.15
N GLU A 125 -23.27 3.04 -29.94
CA GLU A 125 -24.61 3.39 -29.48
C GLU A 125 -24.79 4.91 -29.43
N ILE A 126 -23.80 5.62 -28.88
CA ILE A 126 -23.79 7.09 -28.85
C ILE A 126 -23.80 7.65 -30.29
N ALA A 127 -22.95 7.11 -31.18
CA ALA A 127 -22.93 7.53 -32.58
C ALA A 127 -24.27 7.28 -33.30
N LEU A 128 -24.96 6.17 -32.99
CA LEU A 128 -26.27 5.85 -33.54
C LEU A 128 -27.33 6.85 -33.06
N LEU A 129 -27.34 7.21 -31.77
CA LEU A 129 -28.25 8.23 -31.23
C LEU A 129 -28.01 9.59 -31.89
N PHE A 130 -26.76 9.97 -32.13
CA PHE A 130 -26.44 11.19 -32.88
C PHE A 130 -26.96 11.13 -34.31
N LYS A 131 -26.79 10.00 -35.00
CA LYS A 131 -27.33 9.84 -36.36
C LYS A 131 -28.85 9.98 -36.38
N VAL A 132 -29.57 9.27 -35.52
CA VAL A 132 -31.04 9.29 -35.46
C VAL A 132 -31.55 10.70 -35.11
N SER A 133 -30.90 11.39 -34.18
CA SER A 133 -31.29 12.77 -33.82
C SER A 133 -31.09 13.74 -34.99
N LEU A 134 -29.99 13.64 -35.74
CA LEU A 134 -29.75 14.45 -36.95
C LEU A 134 -30.79 14.15 -38.03
N GLU A 135 -31.07 12.88 -38.32
CA GLU A 135 -32.09 12.47 -39.29
C GLU A 135 -33.47 13.03 -38.90
N THR A 136 -33.84 12.93 -37.62
CA THR A 136 -35.10 13.48 -37.09
C THR A 136 -35.17 15.01 -37.23
N VAL A 137 -34.08 15.72 -36.96
CA VAL A 137 -34.01 17.18 -37.13
C VAL A 137 -34.21 17.57 -38.59
N LEU A 138 -33.56 16.86 -39.51
CA LEU A 138 -33.72 17.09 -40.95
C LEU A 138 -35.15 16.81 -41.41
N GLU A 139 -35.77 15.72 -40.95
CA GLU A 139 -37.18 15.42 -41.24
C GLU A 139 -38.11 16.52 -40.72
N VAL A 140 -37.91 16.99 -39.48
CA VAL A 140 -38.68 18.10 -38.91
C VAL A 140 -38.50 19.38 -39.73
N GLN A 141 -37.29 19.68 -40.22
CA GLN A 141 -37.05 20.82 -41.09
C GLN A 141 -37.82 20.70 -42.42
N VAL A 142 -37.82 19.53 -43.06
CA VAL A 142 -38.57 19.26 -44.29
C VAL A 142 -40.08 19.38 -44.06
N VAL A 143 -40.60 18.84 -42.96
CA VAL A 143 -42.03 18.94 -42.59
C VAL A 143 -42.42 20.38 -42.28
N ASN A 144 -41.57 21.12 -41.57
CA ASN A 144 -41.81 22.54 -41.28
C ASN A 144 -41.80 23.41 -42.54
N ALA A 145 -40.97 23.07 -43.53
CA ALA A 145 -40.93 23.75 -44.83
C ALA A 145 -42.22 23.50 -45.65
N ASN A 146 -42.79 22.30 -45.56
CA ASN A 146 -44.02 21.90 -46.27
C ASN A 146 -45.27 21.93 -45.37
N ARG A 147 -45.30 22.78 -44.33
CA ARG A 147 -46.39 22.74 -43.35
C ARG A 147 -47.72 23.21 -43.96
N PRO A 148 -48.86 22.61 -43.58
CA PRO A 148 -50.18 23.12 -43.95
C PRO A 148 -50.51 24.44 -43.24
N ASP A 149 -51.31 25.28 -43.89
CA ASP A 149 -51.70 26.59 -43.38
C ASP A 149 -52.38 26.50 -42.00
N GLY A 150 -52.03 27.44 -41.12
CA GLY A 150 -52.59 27.53 -39.76
C GLY A 150 -51.98 26.57 -38.73
N LYS A 151 -51.01 25.71 -39.09
CA LYS A 151 -50.28 24.89 -38.11
C LYS A 151 -48.96 25.55 -37.67
N PRO A 152 -48.62 25.54 -36.36
CA PRO A 152 -47.33 26.03 -35.89
C PRO A 152 -46.19 25.10 -36.31
N PRO A 153 -44.95 25.62 -36.48
CA PRO A 153 -43.79 24.77 -36.74
C PRO A 153 -43.51 23.87 -35.54
N ILE A 154 -43.05 22.66 -35.82
CA ILE A 154 -42.54 21.72 -34.83
C ILE A 154 -41.24 22.29 -34.27
N ALA A 155 -41.18 22.46 -32.94
CA ALA A 155 -40.01 23.00 -32.26
C ALA A 155 -38.87 21.96 -32.22
N ILE A 156 -37.68 22.37 -32.63
CA ILE A 156 -36.46 21.59 -32.45
C ILE A 156 -35.89 21.92 -31.06
N PRO A 157 -35.64 20.93 -30.19
CA PRO A 157 -35.08 21.17 -28.87
C PRO A 157 -33.76 21.94 -28.95
N ALA A 158 -33.52 22.89 -28.02
CA ALA A 158 -32.32 23.71 -28.00
C ALA A 158 -31.01 22.90 -27.97
N ALA A 159 -31.03 21.72 -27.34
CA ALA A 159 -29.90 20.78 -27.29
C ALA A 159 -29.49 20.24 -28.68
N LEU A 160 -30.38 20.33 -29.68
CA LEU A 160 -30.15 19.92 -31.08
C LEU A 160 -30.09 21.13 -32.04
N ALA A 161 -30.32 22.34 -31.54
CA ALA A 161 -30.45 23.56 -32.33
C ALA A 161 -29.19 24.47 -32.32
N GLY A 162 -28.12 24.04 -31.64
CA GLY A 162 -26.86 24.78 -31.60
C GLY A 162 -26.01 24.56 -32.87
N ASP A 163 -25.25 25.59 -33.26
CA ASP A 163 -24.28 25.57 -34.38
C ASP A 163 -23.12 24.59 -34.17
N ASP A 164 -22.99 24.04 -32.95
CA ASP A 164 -21.94 23.10 -32.58
C ASP A 164 -22.55 21.88 -31.87
N PRO A 165 -23.25 20.99 -32.60
CA PRO A 165 -23.92 19.82 -32.03
C PRO A 165 -22.96 18.76 -31.47
N LEU A 166 -21.65 19.00 -31.53
CA LEU A 166 -20.59 18.02 -31.26
C LEU A 166 -19.70 18.32 -30.06
N THR A 167 -19.79 19.50 -29.44
CA THR A 167 -19.04 19.77 -28.20
C THR A 167 -19.76 19.19 -26.98
N LEU A 168 -19.88 17.87 -26.92
CA LEU A 168 -20.00 17.14 -25.66
C LEU A 168 -18.77 17.48 -24.82
N ARG A 169 -18.90 18.48 -23.94
CA ARG A 169 -17.86 18.81 -22.95
C ARG A 169 -17.80 17.70 -21.91
N VAL A 170 -17.11 16.63 -22.25
CA VAL A 170 -16.70 15.63 -21.26
C VAL A 170 -15.65 16.28 -20.38
N SER A 171 -16.06 16.74 -19.20
CA SER A 171 -15.13 17.23 -18.19
C SER A 171 -14.37 16.03 -17.62
N LEU A 172 -13.26 15.69 -18.26
CA LEU A 172 -12.32 14.71 -17.72
C LEU A 172 -11.73 15.27 -16.41
N PRO A 173 -11.68 14.47 -15.33
CA PRO A 173 -11.00 14.85 -14.10
C PRO A 173 -9.58 15.33 -14.38
N GLY A 174 -9.14 16.41 -13.70
CA GLY A 174 -7.88 17.11 -14.01
C GLY A 174 -6.61 16.23 -14.05
N HIS A 175 -6.60 15.09 -13.35
CA HIS A 175 -5.47 14.15 -13.35
C HIS A 175 -5.33 13.32 -14.64
N TRP A 176 -6.33 13.34 -15.53
CA TRP A 176 -6.26 12.73 -16.87
C TRP A 176 -5.64 13.66 -17.91
N ARG A 177 -5.51 14.97 -17.63
CA ARG A 177 -4.93 15.95 -18.57
C ARG A 177 -3.40 15.93 -18.60
N THR A 178 -2.76 15.28 -17.64
CA THR A 178 -1.36 15.50 -17.31
C THR A 178 -0.32 14.80 -18.20
N LYS A 179 -0.71 14.07 -19.25
CA LYS A 179 0.26 13.41 -20.16
C LYS A 179 0.02 13.55 -21.67
N SER A 180 -1.13 14.05 -22.11
CA SER A 180 -1.38 14.26 -23.55
C SER A 180 -0.90 15.61 -24.08
N GLN A 181 -0.70 16.62 -23.22
CA GLN A 181 -0.17 17.93 -23.65
C GLN A 181 1.35 17.97 -23.84
N SER A 182 2.13 17.09 -23.18
CA SER A 182 3.60 17.12 -23.33
C SER A 182 4.12 16.41 -24.60
N LEU A 183 3.27 15.72 -25.37
CA LEU A 183 3.67 15.09 -26.63
C LEU A 183 3.55 16.03 -27.84
N PHE A 184 2.89 17.19 -27.70
CA PHE A 184 2.65 18.11 -28.82
C PHE A 184 3.39 19.46 -28.72
N GLU A 185 4.00 19.79 -27.59
CA GLU A 185 4.74 21.07 -27.42
C GLU A 185 6.26 20.98 -27.67
N GLY A 186 6.79 19.78 -27.92
CA GLY A 186 8.18 19.60 -28.35
C GLY A 186 8.26 19.40 -29.86
N GLY A 187 8.35 20.48 -30.63
CA GLY A 187 8.46 20.45 -32.09
C GLY A 187 9.67 19.66 -32.60
N ARG A 188 9.50 18.35 -32.78
CA ARG A 188 10.32 17.53 -33.67
C ARG A 188 9.45 17.02 -34.81
N SER A 189 9.93 17.24 -36.02
CA SER A 189 9.27 16.78 -37.25
C SER A 189 9.20 15.25 -37.24
N PRO A 190 8.13 14.63 -37.79
CA PRO A 190 8.07 13.17 -38.02
C PRO A 190 9.28 12.62 -38.82
N ALA A 191 10.01 13.47 -39.55
CA ALA A 191 11.25 13.11 -40.22
C ALA A 191 12.41 12.80 -39.25
N ASP A 192 12.41 13.36 -38.04
CA ASP A 192 13.48 13.18 -37.05
C ASP A 192 13.37 11.86 -36.26
N LEU A 193 12.20 11.20 -36.29
CA LEU A 193 11.97 9.93 -35.61
C LEU A 193 12.34 8.70 -36.47
N LEU A 194 12.59 8.89 -37.77
CA LEU A 194 13.00 7.82 -38.69
C LEU A 194 14.52 7.73 -38.92
N SER A 195 15.31 8.64 -38.32
CA SER A 195 16.78 8.64 -38.45
C SER A 195 17.52 8.01 -37.26
N LEU A 196 16.82 7.57 -36.21
CA LEU A 196 17.42 6.95 -35.02
C LEU A 196 17.53 5.41 -35.08
N ASN A 197 17.19 4.79 -36.21
CA ASN A 197 17.38 3.36 -36.46
C ASN A 197 18.10 3.12 -37.80
N ARG A 198 19.30 3.69 -37.95
CA ARG A 198 20.34 3.19 -38.85
C ARG A 198 21.70 3.27 -38.17
#